data_AF-A0A3M1IZS5-F1
#
_entry.id   AF-A0A3M1IZS5-F1
#
_cell.length_a   1.000
_cell.length_b   1.000
_cell.length_c   1.000
_cell.angle_alpha   90.00
_cell.angle_beta   90.00
_cell.angle_gamma   90.00
#
_symmetry.space_group_name_H-M   'P 1'
#
loop_
_entity.id
_entity.type
_entity.pdbx_description
1 polymer ?
#
loop_
_entity_poly.entity_id
_entity_poly.type
_entity_poly.pdbx_seq_one_letter_code
_entity_poly.pdbx_strand_id
1 'polypeptide(L)'
;MLKGQTPQPSTENHRQPVSSIEQTAWLFMRLSGVLLLFMAVGHLMYMYFIIPGGVSAITYQVILDRWTDPVWGFAARLFDLLLLLLGLAHGGN
;
A
#
# COMPACT_ATOMS: atom_id res chain seq x y z
N MET A 1 -18.28 64.58 14.64
CA MET A 1 -18.67 63.24 15.12
C MET A 1 -17.92 62.19 14.29
N LEU A 2 -16.71 61.80 14.70
CA LEU A 2 -15.90 60.78 14.04
C LEU A 2 -16.14 59.46 14.79
N LYS A 3 -16.92 58.54 14.20
CA LYS A 3 -17.05 57.18 14.75
C LYS A 3 -15.70 56.48 14.60
N GLY A 4 -15.09 56.14 15.73
CA GLY A 4 -13.87 55.34 15.77
C GLY A 4 -14.13 53.99 15.11
N GLN A 5 -13.41 53.70 14.03
CA GLN A 5 -13.32 52.37 13.46
C GLN A 5 -12.45 51.54 14.40
N THR A 6 -13.08 50.66 15.18
CA THR A 6 -12.38 49.58 15.87
C THR A 6 -11.79 48.65 14.80
N PRO A 7 -10.46 48.37 14.81
CA PRO A 7 -9.88 47.39 13.91
C PRO A 7 -10.50 46.03 14.20
N GLN A 8 -11.24 45.49 13.24
CA GLN A 8 -11.71 44.10 13.31
C GLN A 8 -10.48 43.19 13.27
N PRO A 9 -10.36 42.19 14.16
CA PRO A 9 -9.32 41.17 13.99
C PRO A 9 -9.65 40.42 12.70
N SER A 10 -8.80 40.59 11.68
CA SER A 10 -8.80 39.70 10.54
C SER A 10 -8.52 38.31 11.07
N THR A 11 -9.53 37.45 11.11
CA THR A 11 -9.35 36.01 11.28
C THR A 11 -8.59 35.52 10.06
N GLU A 12 -7.27 35.76 10.02
CA GLU A 12 -6.38 35.07 9.12
C GLU A 12 -6.51 33.60 9.47
N ASN A 13 -7.23 32.89 8.62
CA ASN A 13 -7.21 31.45 8.58
C ASN A 13 -5.79 31.06 8.18
N HIS A 14 -4.92 30.97 9.18
CA HIS A 14 -3.57 30.45 9.08
C HIS A 14 -3.72 28.95 8.76
N ARG A 15 -4.12 28.63 7.53
CA ARG A 15 -3.97 27.29 6.97
C ARG A 15 -2.48 27.06 7.00
N GLN A 16 -2.02 26.35 8.02
CA GLN A 16 -0.64 25.92 8.07
C GLN A 16 -0.36 25.23 6.73
N PRO A 17 0.70 25.61 6.01
CA PRO A 17 1.07 24.92 4.79
C PRO A 17 1.47 23.51 5.21
N VAL A 18 0.50 22.59 5.15
CA VAL A 18 0.72 21.15 5.28
C VAL A 18 1.88 20.79 4.37
N SER A 19 2.98 20.36 4.97
CA SER A 19 4.19 20.00 4.23
C SER A 19 3.81 19.04 3.12
N SER A 20 4.30 19.27 1.90
CA SER A 20 4.01 18.41 0.75
C SER A 20 4.35 16.95 1.03
N ILE A 21 5.32 16.69 1.91
CA ILE A 21 5.72 15.33 2.32
C ILE A 21 4.65 14.66 3.18
N GLU A 22 4.07 15.39 4.14
CA GLU A 22 3.00 14.86 5.00
C GLU A 22 1.74 14.53 4.19
N GLN A 23 1.35 15.41 3.27
CA GLN A 23 0.23 15.14 2.37
C GLN A 23 0.48 13.94 1.46
N THR A 24 1.71 13.79 0.95
CA THR A 24 2.08 12.66 0.09
C THR A 24 2.10 11.35 0.87
N ALA A 25 2.66 11.34 2.09
CA ALA A 25 2.68 10.18 2.97
C ALA A 25 1.26 9.75 3.37
N TRP A 26 0.40 10.71 3.72
CA TRP A 26 -1.00 10.44 4.04
C TRP A 26 -1.77 9.83 2.84
N LEU A 27 -1.57 10.37 1.65
CA LEU A 27 -2.19 9.84 0.43
C LEU A 27 -1.66 8.44 0.11
N PHE A 28 -0.34 8.25 0.25
CA PHE A 28 0.31 6.96 0.10
C PHE A 28 -0.31 5.92 1.04
N MET A 29 -0.48 6.22 2.33
CA MET A 29 -1.06 5.29 3.30
C MET A 29 -2.45 4.80 2.89
N ARG A 30 -3.30 5.71 2.42
CA ARG A 30 -4.66 5.34 1.99
C ARG A 30 -4.65 4.50 0.73
N LEU A 31 -3.93 4.95 -0.30
CA LEU A 31 -3.93 4.29 -1.60
C LEU A 31 -3.22 2.93 -1.54
N SER A 32 -2.09 2.86 -0.84
CA SER A 32 -1.34 1.62 -0.64
C SER A 32 -2.13 0.62 0.21
N GLY A 33 -2.87 1.06 1.22
CA GLY A 33 -3.72 0.17 2.03
C GLY A 33 -4.80 -0.54 1.20
N VAL A 34 -5.48 0.20 0.32
CA VAL A 34 -6.47 -0.38 -0.60
C VAL A 34 -5.80 -1.36 -1.57
N LEU A 35 -4.66 -0.98 -2.15
CA LEU A 35 -3.92 -1.86 -3.06
C LEU A 35 -3.44 -3.14 -2.34
N LEU A 36 -2.95 -3.01 -1.11
CA LEU A 36 -2.51 -4.12 -0.27
C LEU A 36 -3.64 -5.05 0.11
N LEU A 37 -4.85 -4.56 0.33
CA LEU A 37 -6.01 -5.42 0.57
C LEU A 37 -6.21 -6.40 -0.61
N PHE A 38 -6.21 -5.89 -1.84
CA PHE A 38 -6.36 -6.73 -3.02
C PHE A 38 -5.18 -7.68 -3.23
N MET A 39 -3.95 -7.20 -3.05
CA MET A 39 -2.78 -8.08 -3.19
C MET A 39 -2.70 -9.14 -2.09
N ALA A 40 -2.96 -8.80 -0.83
CA ALA A 40 -2.92 -9.77 0.27
C ALA A 40 -4.01 -10.84 0.12
N VAL A 41 -5.24 -10.44 -0.24
CA VAL A 41 -6.31 -11.39 -0.53
C VAL A 41 -5.94 -12.25 -1.74
N GLY A 42 -5.43 -11.66 -2.82
CA GLY A 42 -4.96 -12.40 -3.99
C GLY A 42 -3.87 -13.42 -3.66
N HIS A 43 -2.94 -13.05 -2.78
CA HIS A 43 -1.88 -13.93 -2.28
C HIS A 43 -2.46 -15.14 -1.51
N LEU A 44 -3.42 -14.89 -0.62
CA LEU A 44 -4.10 -15.95 0.12
C LEU A 44 -4.92 -16.86 -0.82
N MET A 45 -5.63 -16.28 -1.79
CA MET A 45 -6.36 -17.06 -2.79
C MET A 45 -5.43 -17.95 -3.61
N TYR A 46 -4.27 -17.44 -4.01
CA TYR A 46 -3.27 -18.23 -4.73
C TYR A 46 -2.80 -19.44 -3.90
N MET A 47 -2.47 -19.23 -2.62
CA MET A 47 -2.00 -20.31 -1.72
C MET A 47 -3.06 -21.38 -1.43
N TYR A 48 -4.34 -21.03 -1.40
CA TYR A 48 -5.42 -21.97 -1.09
C TYR A 48 -6.05 -22.65 -2.31
N PHE A 49 -6.16 -21.95 -3.44
CA PHE A 49 -6.89 -22.46 -4.61
C PHE A 49 -6.00 -22.96 -5.74
N ILE A 50 -4.79 -22.42 -5.90
CA ILE A 50 -3.93 -22.74 -7.04
C ILE A 50 -2.93 -23.86 -6.70
N ILE A 51 -2.49 -23.97 -5.44
CA ILE A 51 -1.61 -25.05 -5.00
C ILE A 51 -2.44 -26.29 -4.65
N PRO A 52 -2.28 -27.41 -5.39
CA PRO A 52 -2.98 -28.66 -5.08
C PRO A 52 -2.54 -29.16 -3.70
N GLY A 53 -3.50 -29.30 -2.77
CA GLY A 53 -3.22 -29.70 -1.39
C GLY A 53 -2.94 -28.55 -0.42
N GLY A 54 -3.12 -27.30 -0.86
CA GLY A 54 -3.07 -26.10 -0.03
C GLY A 54 -1.71 -25.89 0.66
N VAL A 55 -1.72 -25.18 1.79
CA VAL A 55 -0.50 -24.85 2.56
C VAL A 55 0.24 -26.11 3.04
N SER A 56 -0.47 -27.21 3.30
CA SER A 56 0.12 -28.49 3.71
C SER A 56 0.95 -29.19 2.64
N ALA A 57 0.81 -28.81 1.37
CA ALA A 57 1.54 -29.41 0.25
C ALA A 57 2.73 -28.57 -0.23
N ILE A 58 3.04 -27.45 0.44
CA ILE A 58 4.15 -26.57 0.06
C ILE A 58 5.47 -27.27 0.38
N THR A 59 6.11 -27.79 -0.66
CA THR A 59 7.44 -28.39 -0.60
C THR A 59 8.43 -27.59 -1.46
N TYR A 60 9.73 -27.86 -1.31
CA TYR A 60 10.75 -27.25 -2.15
C TYR A 60 10.49 -27.48 -3.66
N GLN A 61 9.94 -28.64 -4.02
CA GLN A 61 9.63 -28.97 -5.41
C GLN A 61 8.56 -28.04 -6.00
N VAL A 62 7.51 -27.72 -5.24
CA VAL A 62 6.46 -26.78 -5.67
C VAL A 62 7.02 -25.38 -5.92
N ILE A 63 7.97 -24.95 -5.11
CA ILE A 63 8.65 -23.65 -5.27
C ILE A 63 9.50 -23.66 -6.53
N LEU A 64 10.27 -24.74 -6.75
CA LEU A 64 11.07 -24.95 -7.95
C LEU A 64 10.22 -24.90 -9.21
N ASP A 65 9.14 -25.68 -9.27
CA ASP A 65 8.27 -25.76 -10.44
C ASP A 65 7.62 -24.39 -10.73
N ARG A 66 7.20 -23.67 -9.69
CA ARG A 66 6.70 -22.29 -9.82
C ARG A 66 7.79 -21.31 -10.32
N TRP A 67 9.04 -21.53 -9.95
CA TRP A 67 10.16 -20.66 -10.29
C TRP A 67 10.79 -20.98 -11.65
N THR A 68 10.66 -22.19 -12.16
CA THR A 68 11.16 -22.57 -13.49
C THR A 68 10.22 -22.12 -14.60
N ASP A 69 8.95 -21.85 -14.28
CA ASP A 69 7.96 -21.35 -15.23
C ASP A 69 8.33 -19.96 -15.78
N PRO A 70 8.57 -19.80 -17.09
CA PRO A 70 9.19 -18.59 -17.65
C PRO A 70 8.27 -17.36 -17.64
N VAL A 71 6.96 -17.56 -17.83
CA VAL A 71 5.98 -16.45 -17.84
C VAL A 71 5.32 -16.31 -16.47
N TRP A 72 4.79 -17.41 -15.94
CA TRP A 72 4.07 -17.41 -14.67
C TRP A 72 4.99 -17.20 -13.48
N GLY A 73 6.18 -17.79 -13.46
CA GLY A 73 7.15 -17.61 -12.39
C GLY A 73 7.65 -16.16 -12.30
N PHE A 74 7.87 -15.49 -13.43
CA PHE A 74 8.22 -14.07 -13.44
C PHE A 74 7.10 -13.21 -12.85
N ALA A 75 5.85 -13.42 -13.28
CA ALA A 75 4.69 -12.69 -12.77
C ALA A 75 4.50 -12.91 -11.26
N ALA A 76 4.62 -14.16 -10.79
CA ALA A 76 4.50 -14.52 -9.38
C ALA A 76 5.60 -13.88 -8.52
N ARG A 77 6.84 -13.83 -9.00
CA ARG A 77 7.96 -13.14 -8.32
C ARG A 77 7.70 -11.65 -8.20
N LEU A 78 7.29 -11.00 -9.29
CA LEU A 78 7.00 -9.57 -9.28
C LEU A 78 5.86 -9.26 -8.31
N PHE A 79 4.81 -10.08 -8.31
CA PHE A 79 3.70 -9.96 -7.38
C PHE A 79 4.14 -10.10 -5.91
N ASP A 80 4.87 -11.17 -5.57
CA ASP A 80 5.36 -11.38 -4.20
C ASP A 80 6.31 -10.25 -3.75
N LEU A 81 7.18 -9.76 -4.66
CA LEU A 81 8.07 -8.63 -4.40
C LEU A 81 7.28 -7.33 -4.17
N LEU A 82 6.28 -7.03 -5.00
CA LEU A 82 5.45 -5.85 -4.85
C LEU A 82 4.64 -5.89 -3.55
N LEU A 83 4.07 -7.05 -3.21
CA LEU A 83 3.37 -7.25 -1.93
C LEU A 83 4.31 -6.99 -0.74
N LEU A 84 5.53 -7.50 -0.80
CA LEU A 84 6.54 -7.32 0.25
C LEU A 84 6.95 -5.84 0.37
N LEU A 85 7.32 -5.21 -0.74
CA LEU A 85 7.78 -3.82 -0.76
C LEU A 85 6.68 -2.85 -0.33
N LEU A 86 5.46 -3.00 -0.87
CA LEU A 86 4.33 -2.17 -0.47
C LEU A 86 3.93 -2.43 0.98
N GLY A 87 3.95 -3.69 1.44
CA GLY A 87 3.63 -4.04 2.83
C GLY A 87 4.62 -3.42 3.81
N LEU A 88 5.92 -3.50 3.51
CA LEU A 88 6.96 -2.90 4.35
C LEU A 88 6.90 -1.38 4.33
N ALA A 89 6.75 -0.77 3.14
CA ALA A 89 6.63 0.67 3.01
C ALA A 89 5.37 1.20 3.71
N HIS A 90 4.23 0.52 3.59
CA HIS A 90 3.00 0.88 4.28
C HIS A 90 3.12 0.71 5.79
N GLY A 91 3.73 -0.38 6.28
CA GLY A 91 3.93 -0.58 7.72
C GLY A 91 4.95 0.37 8.35
N GLY A 92 5.84 0.96 7.56
CA GLY A 92 6.89 1.87 8.01
C GLY A 92 6.58 3.37 7.85
N ASN A 93 5.44 3.75 7.27
CA ASN A 93 4.96 5.15 7.17
C ASN A 93 3.96 5.44 8.31
#